data_AF-A0A1F4VGK3-F1
#
_entry.id   AF-A0A1F4VGK3-F1
#
_cell.length_a   1.000
_cell.length_b   1.000
_cell.length_c   1.000
_cell.angle_alpha   90.00
_cell.angle_beta   90.00
_cell.angle_gamma   90.00
#
_symmetry.space_group_name_H-M   'P 1'
#
loop_
_entity.id
_entity.type
_entity.pdbx_description
1 polymer ?
#
loop_
_entity_poly.entity_id
_entity_poly.type
_entity_poly.pdbx_seq_one_letter_code
_entity_poly.pdbx_strand_id
1 'polypeptide(L)'
;MGTGDPLSFTTTGAGVTVDLLAGKNVECTFLNTKPSPTRTQGFWQTHTNFTSEVFQTVLASPMPIGISPHKGLITTPKQLFGAYYSSIPKKSDGTKRSPLDQARMQLLQQLVTAKLNCAAFGCAASALSLITTADTNYAGTDKAAILASASALDTFNNSGDTIIISPPLPSPGKATPTDSKNLAAGAGIQFWDTP
;
A
#
# COMPACT_ATOMS: atom_id res chain seq x y z
N MET A 1 6.44 -37.67 -23.65
CA MET A 1 6.62 -36.67 -22.56
C MET A 1 5.69 -37.11 -21.45
N GLY A 2 6.24 -37.62 -20.34
CA GLY A 2 5.50 -38.43 -19.37
C GLY A 2 4.52 -37.62 -18.53
N THR A 3 3.28 -38.08 -18.48
CA THR A 3 2.24 -37.67 -17.54
C THR A 3 2.60 -38.22 -16.15
N GLY A 4 3.17 -37.40 -15.28
CA GLY A 4 3.33 -37.77 -13.87
C GLY A 4 1.97 -37.70 -13.19
N ASP A 5 1.55 -38.79 -12.55
CA ASP A 5 0.35 -38.81 -11.72
C ASP A 5 0.43 -37.71 -10.64
N PRO A 6 -0.64 -36.94 -10.39
CA PRO A 6 -0.64 -35.97 -9.31
C PRO A 6 -0.60 -36.73 -7.98
N LEU A 7 0.55 -36.66 -7.30
CA LEU A 7 0.68 -37.14 -5.92
C LEU A 7 -0.33 -36.40 -5.04
N SER A 8 -0.99 -37.14 -4.14
CA SER A 8 -2.00 -36.59 -3.24
C SER A 8 -1.33 -35.79 -2.12
N PHE A 9 -1.81 -34.57 -1.88
CA PHE A 9 -1.28 -33.68 -0.85
C PHE A 9 -2.22 -33.65 0.36
N THR A 10 -1.66 -33.82 1.56
CA THR A 10 -2.38 -33.57 2.81
C THR A 10 -1.79 -32.33 3.47
N THR A 11 -2.61 -31.29 3.63
CA THR A 11 -2.21 -30.09 4.34
C THR A 11 -2.23 -30.34 5.84
N THR A 12 -1.17 -29.95 6.54
CA THR A 12 -1.15 -29.87 8.01
C THR A 12 -0.89 -28.44 8.43
N GLY A 13 -1.31 -28.05 9.64
CA GLY A 13 -1.11 -26.69 10.17
C GLY A 13 0.35 -26.24 10.28
N ALA A 14 1.33 -27.12 10.00
CA ALA A 14 2.76 -26.85 10.09
C ALA A 14 3.55 -27.15 8.78
N GLY A 15 2.89 -27.54 7.69
CA GLY A 15 3.55 -27.85 6.42
C GLY A 15 2.84 -28.92 5.58
N VAL A 16 3.58 -29.45 4.59
CA VAL A 16 3.13 -30.51 3.69
C VAL A 16 4.14 -31.66 3.78
N THR A 17 3.65 -32.87 4.02
CA THR A 17 4.47 -34.09 3.92
C THR A 17 4.35 -34.65 2.51
N VAL A 18 5.49 -35.03 1.92
CA VAL A 18 5.55 -35.63 0.58
C VAL A 18 6.25 -36.98 0.69
N ASP A 19 5.54 -38.05 0.33
CA ASP A 19 6.14 -39.38 0.22
C ASP A 19 6.83 -39.53 -1.14
N LEU A 20 8.14 -39.79 -1.10
CA LEU A 20 8.99 -39.87 -2.30
C LEU A 20 9.62 -41.25 -2.41
N LEU A 21 9.50 -41.84 -3.59
CA LEU A 21 10.22 -43.07 -3.92
C LEU A 21 11.71 -42.78 -4.14
N ALA A 22 12.57 -43.76 -3.81
CA ALA A 22 14.02 -43.64 -3.96
C ALA A 22 14.42 -43.28 -5.40
N GLY A 23 15.36 -42.33 -5.53
CA GLY A 23 15.91 -41.90 -6.83
C GLY A 23 15.04 -40.90 -7.61
N LYS A 24 14.03 -40.29 -6.98
CA LYS A 24 13.21 -39.23 -7.60
C LYS A 24 13.68 -37.84 -7.17
N ASN A 25 13.65 -36.90 -8.11
CA ASN A 25 13.84 -35.48 -7.83
C ASN A 25 12.49 -34.86 -7.44
N VAL A 26 12.53 -33.92 -6.51
CA VAL A 26 11.38 -33.08 -6.16
C VAL A 26 11.59 -31.70 -6.70
N GLU A 27 10.59 -31.22 -7.44
CA GLU A 27 10.50 -29.83 -7.86
C GLU A 27 9.23 -29.24 -7.23
N CYS A 28 9.42 -28.46 -6.16
CA CYS A 28 8.31 -27.75 -5.53
C CYS A 28 8.10 -26.43 -6.26
N THR A 29 7.04 -26.34 -7.06
CA THR A 29 6.63 -25.07 -7.68
C THR A 29 5.50 -24.44 -6.87
N PHE A 30 5.77 -23.28 -6.28
CA PHE A 30 4.74 -22.46 -5.64
C PHE A 30 4.17 -21.49 -6.68
N LEU A 31 2.94 -21.74 -7.12
CA LEU A 31 2.22 -20.79 -7.96
C LEU A 31 1.32 -19.91 -7.09
N ASN A 32 1.74 -18.67 -6.86
CA ASN A 32 0.85 -17.67 -6.28
C ASN A 32 -0.06 -17.12 -7.39
N THR A 33 -1.33 -17.52 -7.37
CA THR A 33 -2.34 -17.10 -8.35
C THR A 33 -2.97 -15.75 -8.04
N LYS A 34 -2.63 -15.12 -6.91
CA LYS A 34 -3.12 -13.76 -6.62
C LYS A 34 -2.30 -12.72 -7.40
N PRO A 35 -2.95 -11.71 -8.04
CA PRO A 35 -2.24 -10.51 -8.46
C PRO A 35 -1.53 -9.92 -7.25
N SER A 36 -0.28 -9.46 -7.45
CA SER A 36 0.66 -8.86 -6.48
C SER A 36 0.11 -8.65 -5.06
N PRO A 37 0.73 -9.22 -4.01
CA PRO A 37 0.24 -9.08 -2.64
C PRO A 37 0.06 -7.60 -2.24
N THR A 38 -0.99 -7.33 -1.48
CA THR A 38 -1.26 -6.00 -0.92
C THR A 38 -1.52 -6.12 0.57
N ARG A 39 -1.45 -4.98 1.27
CA ARG A 39 -1.95 -4.74 2.61
C ARG A 39 -2.87 -3.53 2.59
N THR A 40 -3.86 -3.55 3.48
CA THR A 40 -4.91 -2.52 3.55
C THR A 40 -4.36 -1.19 4.06
N GLN A 41 -5.11 -0.11 3.80
CA GLN A 41 -4.81 1.21 4.36
C GLN A 41 -4.65 1.16 5.89
N GLY A 42 -5.49 0.42 6.60
CA GLY A 42 -5.44 0.32 8.06
C GLY A 42 -4.14 -0.31 8.56
N PHE A 43 -3.57 -1.27 7.82
CA PHE A 43 -2.26 -1.84 8.15
C PHE A 43 -1.17 -0.78 8.06
N TRP A 44 -1.03 -0.11 6.91
CA TRP A 44 -0.01 0.90 6.69
C TRP A 44 -0.16 2.11 7.62
N GLN A 45 -1.39 2.53 7.88
CA GLN A 45 -1.70 3.64 8.78
C GLN A 45 -1.25 3.37 10.23
N THR A 46 -1.18 2.11 10.67
CA THR A 46 -1.03 1.78 12.09
C THR A 46 0.26 1.05 12.44
N HIS A 47 1.02 0.50 11.50
CA HIS A 47 2.30 -0.18 11.80
C HIS A 47 3.47 0.81 11.69
N THR A 48 3.58 1.72 12.66
CA THR A 48 4.45 2.93 12.58
C THR A 48 5.86 2.65 12.10
N ASN A 49 6.58 1.74 12.75
CA ASN A 49 7.98 1.44 12.42
C ASN A 49 8.10 0.77 11.06
N PHE A 50 7.26 -0.25 10.80
CA PHE A 50 7.25 -0.97 9.54
C PHE A 50 6.97 -0.05 8.34
N THR A 51 5.92 0.76 8.43
CA THR A 51 5.54 1.71 7.39
C THR A 51 6.61 2.78 7.18
N SER A 52 7.21 3.30 8.27
CA SER A 52 8.31 4.27 8.18
C SER A 52 9.53 3.68 7.48
N GLU A 53 9.87 2.43 7.79
CA GLU A 53 10.99 1.73 7.19
C GLU A 53 10.75 1.49 5.71
N VAL A 54 9.61 0.90 5.32
CA VAL A 54 9.24 0.69 3.91
C VAL A 54 9.30 2.01 3.13
N PHE A 55 8.78 3.10 3.70
CA PHE A 55 8.83 4.42 3.06
C PHE A 55 10.25 4.96 2.88
N GLN A 56 11.11 4.82 3.89
CA GLN A 56 12.45 5.41 3.87
C GLN A 56 13.45 4.57 3.07
N THR A 57 13.40 3.25 3.22
CA THR A 57 14.47 2.35 2.77
C THR A 57 14.09 1.55 1.53
N VAL A 58 12.83 1.14 1.40
CA VAL A 58 12.38 0.27 0.31
C VAL A 58 11.88 1.09 -0.87
N LEU A 59 11.00 2.07 -0.61
CA LEU A 59 10.54 3.01 -1.63
C LEU A 59 11.64 4.01 -2.03
N ALA A 60 12.64 4.20 -1.15
CA ALA A 60 13.70 5.19 -1.28
C ALA A 60 13.14 6.61 -1.53
N SER A 61 12.40 7.13 -0.53
CA SER A 61 11.89 8.52 -0.46
C SER A 61 12.75 9.52 -1.26
N PRO A 62 12.13 10.41 -2.07
CA PRO A 62 10.78 10.95 -1.91
C PRO A 62 9.65 10.18 -2.63
N MET A 63 8.46 10.13 -2.00
CA MET A 63 7.24 9.66 -2.65
C MET A 63 6.52 10.83 -3.32
N PRO A 64 6.41 10.88 -4.66
CA PRO A 64 5.62 11.90 -5.33
C PRO A 64 4.13 11.70 -5.03
N ILE A 65 3.36 12.77 -4.97
CA ILE A 65 1.90 12.73 -4.88
C ILE A 65 1.35 13.74 -5.87
N GLY A 66 0.73 13.24 -6.92
CA GLY A 66 0.40 14.06 -8.08
C GLY A 66 1.60 14.20 -9.02
N ILE A 67 1.35 14.18 -10.32
CA ILE A 67 2.38 14.59 -11.29
C ILE A 67 2.50 16.12 -11.20
N SER A 68 3.74 16.63 -11.16
CA SER A 68 4.05 18.06 -11.13
C SER A 68 3.08 18.86 -12.01
N PRO A 69 2.39 19.88 -11.47
CA PRO A 69 2.84 20.70 -10.33
C PRO A 69 2.11 20.48 -8.99
N HIS A 70 1.26 19.46 -8.81
CA HIS A 70 0.38 19.43 -7.63
C HIS A 70 0.91 18.62 -6.44
N LYS A 71 0.64 19.08 -5.21
CA LYS A 71 1.27 18.80 -3.90
C LYS A 71 2.80 18.78 -3.84
N GLY A 72 3.44 17.90 -4.62
CA GLY A 72 4.87 17.66 -4.64
C GLY A 72 5.27 16.33 -4.01
N LEU A 73 6.19 16.37 -3.05
CA LEU A 73 6.86 15.19 -2.51
C LEU A 73 6.56 14.98 -1.03
N ILE A 74 6.22 13.76 -0.64
CA ILE A 74 6.34 13.29 0.75
C ILE A 74 7.80 12.91 0.96
N THR A 75 8.48 13.59 1.88
CA THR A 75 9.90 13.38 2.20
C THR A 75 10.13 12.84 3.60
N THR A 76 9.12 12.92 4.49
CA THR A 76 9.25 12.50 5.89
C THR A 76 8.11 11.57 6.32
N PRO A 77 8.34 10.66 7.30
CA PRO A 77 7.27 9.87 7.89
C PRO A 77 6.13 10.72 8.47
N LYS A 78 6.43 11.91 9.01
CA LYS A 78 5.40 12.82 9.53
C LYS A 78 4.40 13.21 8.44
N GLN A 79 4.88 13.56 7.26
CA GLN A 79 4.03 13.85 6.11
C GLN A 79 3.29 12.60 5.62
N LEU A 80 3.96 11.44 5.60
CA LEU A 80 3.35 10.16 5.23
C LEU A 80 2.16 9.82 6.14
N PHE A 81 2.33 9.79 7.46
CA PHE A 81 1.23 9.54 8.38
C PHE A 81 0.23 10.70 8.41
N GLY A 82 0.69 11.91 8.14
CA GLY A 82 -0.18 13.05 7.87
C GLY A 82 -1.18 12.76 6.75
N ALA A 83 -0.80 12.00 5.72
CA ALA A 83 -1.69 11.67 4.60
C ALA A 83 -2.88 10.81 5.07
N TYR A 84 -2.62 9.90 6.02
CA TYR A 84 -3.62 9.03 6.61
C TYR A 84 -4.47 9.69 7.69
N TYR A 85 -3.87 10.54 8.54
CA TYR A 85 -4.55 11.11 9.70
C TYR A 85 -5.14 12.51 9.46
N SER A 86 -4.81 13.17 8.36
CA SER A 86 -5.46 14.41 7.98
C SER A 86 -6.93 14.21 7.70
N SER A 87 -7.76 15.09 8.25
CA SER A 87 -9.20 15.06 8.05
C SER A 87 -9.55 15.31 6.59
N ILE A 88 -10.42 14.47 6.02
CA ILE A 88 -10.98 14.66 4.68
C ILE A 88 -11.82 15.94 4.59
N PRO A 89 -12.75 16.25 5.52
CA PRO A 89 -13.58 17.46 5.42
C PRO A 89 -12.92 18.75 5.93
N LYS A 90 -11.86 18.67 6.75
CA LYS A 90 -11.30 19.83 7.46
C LYS A 90 -9.79 19.96 7.32
N LYS A 91 -9.32 21.21 7.29
CA LYS A 91 -7.90 21.56 7.47
C LYS A 91 -7.50 21.46 8.95
N SER A 92 -6.21 21.57 9.22
CA SER A 92 -5.62 21.50 10.56
C SER A 92 -6.12 22.62 11.48
N ASP A 93 -6.47 23.78 10.93
CA ASP A 93 -7.09 24.91 11.63
C ASP A 93 -8.62 24.73 11.87
N GLY A 94 -9.19 23.60 11.45
CA GLY A 94 -10.60 23.29 11.59
C GLY A 94 -11.50 23.88 10.49
N THR A 95 -10.96 24.70 9.58
CA THR A 95 -11.73 25.24 8.44
C THR A 95 -12.12 24.13 7.47
N LYS A 96 -13.23 24.32 6.75
CA LYS A 96 -13.74 23.33 5.79
C LYS A 96 -12.87 23.31 4.53
N ARG A 97 -12.56 22.12 4.04
CA ARG A 97 -11.93 21.90 2.73
C ARG A 97 -12.92 22.11 1.59
N SER A 98 -12.43 22.55 0.44
CA SER A 98 -13.25 22.62 -0.77
C SER A 98 -13.70 21.21 -1.20
N PRO A 99 -14.78 21.07 -1.99
CA PRO A 99 -15.19 19.77 -2.53
C PRO A 99 -14.10 19.07 -3.35
N LEU A 100 -13.23 19.84 -4.02
CA LEU A 100 -12.11 19.30 -4.78
C LEU A 100 -11.02 18.75 -3.84
N ASP A 101 -10.64 19.50 -2.81
CA ASP A 101 -9.66 19.06 -1.81
C ASP A 101 -10.15 17.83 -1.05
N GLN A 102 -11.45 17.74 -0.77
CA GLN A 102 -12.03 16.54 -0.15
C GLN A 102 -11.85 15.31 -1.03
N ALA A 103 -12.06 15.44 -2.34
CA ALA A 103 -11.82 14.34 -3.29
C ALA A 103 -10.33 13.98 -3.35
N ARG A 104 -9.43 14.97 -3.37
CA ARG A 104 -7.97 14.72 -3.29
C ARG A 104 -7.59 14.00 -2.02
N MET A 105 -8.12 14.39 -0.86
CA MET A 105 -7.85 13.69 0.41
C MET A 105 -8.35 12.24 0.40
N GLN A 106 -9.48 11.95 -0.25
CA GLN A 106 -9.97 10.58 -0.41
C GLN A 106 -9.03 9.75 -1.30
N LEU A 107 -8.59 10.31 -2.42
CA LEU A 107 -7.63 9.66 -3.31
C LEU A 107 -6.26 9.47 -2.64
N LEU A 108 -5.80 10.48 -1.89
CA LEU A 108 -4.50 10.51 -1.23
C LEU A 108 -4.26 9.25 -0.40
N GLN A 109 -5.21 8.90 0.46
CA GLN A 109 -5.04 7.78 1.39
C GLN A 109 -4.88 6.44 0.65
N GLN A 110 -5.62 6.27 -0.45
CA GLN A 110 -5.54 5.07 -1.28
C GLN A 110 -4.28 5.05 -2.15
N LEU A 111 -3.86 6.21 -2.67
CA LEU A 111 -2.66 6.38 -3.46
C LEU A 111 -1.38 6.09 -2.67
N VAL A 112 -1.26 6.65 -1.46
CA VAL A 112 -0.13 6.37 -0.57
C VAL A 112 -0.07 4.88 -0.25
N THR A 113 -1.21 4.26 0.06
CA THR A 113 -1.32 2.82 0.34
C THR A 113 -0.87 1.98 -0.85
N ALA A 114 -1.31 2.32 -2.06
CA ALA A 114 -0.93 1.58 -3.26
C ALA A 114 0.57 1.68 -3.56
N LYS A 115 1.17 2.86 -3.36
CA LYS A 115 2.62 3.06 -3.52
C LYS A 115 3.43 2.26 -2.49
N LEU A 116 2.99 2.21 -1.23
CA LEU A 116 3.63 1.39 -0.21
C LEU A 116 3.51 -0.11 -0.50
N ASN A 117 2.34 -0.57 -0.97
CA ASN A 117 2.14 -1.95 -1.43
C ASN A 117 3.13 -2.30 -2.56
N CYS A 118 3.21 -1.44 -3.57
CA CYS A 118 4.10 -1.66 -4.71
C CYS A 118 5.59 -1.59 -4.34
N ALA A 119 5.97 -0.73 -3.38
CA ALA A 119 7.34 -0.70 -2.88
C ALA A 119 7.70 -1.96 -2.08
N ALA A 120 6.85 -2.37 -1.14
CA ALA A 120 7.14 -3.49 -0.26
C ALA A 120 7.12 -4.83 -0.98
N PHE A 121 6.21 -5.02 -1.93
CA PHE A 121 5.97 -6.34 -2.51
C PHE A 121 6.15 -6.42 -4.03
N GLY A 122 6.58 -5.33 -4.66
CA GLY A 122 6.57 -5.21 -6.11
C GLY A 122 5.18 -4.92 -6.67
N CYS A 123 5.15 -4.53 -7.94
CA CYS A 123 3.95 -4.01 -8.59
C CYS A 123 3.79 -4.66 -9.97
N ALA A 124 2.64 -5.30 -10.21
CA ALA A 124 2.26 -5.67 -11.57
C ALA A 124 2.01 -4.40 -12.43
N ALA A 125 2.16 -4.53 -13.75
CA ALA A 125 1.95 -3.42 -14.69
C ALA A 125 0.55 -2.79 -14.58
N SER A 126 -0.48 -3.60 -14.26
CA SER A 126 -1.84 -3.11 -14.02
C SER A 126 -1.92 -2.18 -12.81
N ALA A 127 -1.28 -2.55 -11.70
CA ALA A 127 -1.24 -1.71 -10.49
C ALA A 127 -0.45 -0.42 -10.73
N LEU A 128 0.66 -0.49 -11.46
CA LEU A 128 1.44 0.70 -11.84
C LEU A 128 0.62 1.67 -12.71
N SER A 129 -0.19 1.15 -13.63
CA SER A 129 -1.11 1.96 -14.46
C SER A 129 -2.18 2.66 -13.61
N LEU A 130 -2.75 1.96 -12.61
CA LEU A 130 -3.70 2.57 -11.67
C LEU A 130 -3.05 3.71 -10.87
N ILE A 131 -1.84 3.50 -10.35
CA ILE A 131 -1.09 4.52 -9.61
C ILE A 131 -0.77 5.73 -10.50
N THR A 132 -0.32 5.51 -11.73
CA THR A 132 0.02 6.58 -12.69
C THR A 132 -1.22 7.42 -13.05
N THR A 133 -2.35 6.75 -13.29
CA THR A 133 -3.63 7.41 -13.56
C THR A 133 -4.09 8.22 -12.36
N ALA A 134 -3.96 7.66 -11.15
CA ALA A 134 -4.30 8.35 -9.91
C ALA A 134 -3.43 9.59 -9.66
N ASP A 135 -2.12 9.52 -9.88
CA ASP A 135 -1.24 10.68 -9.77
C ASP A 135 -1.61 11.78 -10.78
N THR A 136 -1.96 11.41 -12.01
CA THR A 136 -2.43 12.36 -13.02
C THR A 136 -3.73 13.03 -12.59
N ASN A 137 -4.72 12.25 -12.15
CA ASN A 137 -6.02 12.75 -11.74
C ASN A 137 -5.95 13.60 -10.48
N TYR A 138 -5.09 13.22 -9.52
CA TYR A 138 -4.85 13.98 -8.29
C TYR A 138 -4.45 15.43 -8.58
N ALA A 139 -3.58 15.62 -9.57
CA ALA A 139 -3.11 16.93 -10.01
C ALA A 139 -4.14 17.72 -10.85
N GLY A 140 -5.20 17.07 -11.33
CA GLY A 140 -6.26 17.68 -12.12
C GLY A 140 -7.33 18.39 -11.29
N THR A 141 -8.40 18.81 -11.98
CA THR A 141 -9.58 19.48 -11.40
C THR A 141 -10.87 18.68 -11.55
N ASP A 142 -10.82 17.53 -12.23
CA ASP A 142 -11.99 16.66 -12.40
C ASP A 142 -12.21 15.81 -11.14
N LYS A 143 -13.18 16.25 -10.34
CA LYS A 143 -13.58 15.57 -9.10
C LYS A 143 -14.06 14.14 -9.36
N ALA A 144 -14.78 13.88 -10.46
CA ALA A 144 -15.30 12.55 -10.75
C ALA A 144 -14.15 11.59 -11.08
N ALA A 145 -13.16 12.05 -11.86
CA ALA A 145 -11.96 11.27 -12.17
C ALA A 145 -11.13 10.97 -10.91
N ILE A 146 -10.96 11.95 -10.01
CA ILE A 146 -10.27 11.76 -8.73
C ILE A 146 -10.95 10.69 -7.88
N LEU A 147 -12.28 10.76 -7.73
CA LEU A 147 -13.03 9.78 -6.95
C LEU A 147 -13.05 8.39 -7.59
N ALA A 148 -13.11 8.32 -8.93
CA ALA A 148 -12.99 7.06 -9.65
C ALA A 148 -11.63 6.39 -9.41
N SER A 149 -10.53 7.15 -9.44
CA SER A 149 -9.20 6.65 -9.07
C SER A 149 -9.15 6.18 -7.61
N ALA A 150 -9.83 6.88 -6.69
CA ALA A 150 -9.86 6.49 -5.28
C ALA A 150 -10.53 5.12 -5.11
N SER A 151 -11.68 4.90 -5.76
CA SER A 151 -12.38 3.61 -5.73
C SER A 151 -11.57 2.48 -6.40
N ALA A 152 -10.89 2.76 -7.51
CA ALA A 152 -10.06 1.77 -8.19
C ALA A 152 -8.86 1.34 -7.33
N LEU A 153 -8.20 2.28 -6.67
CA LEU A 153 -7.08 1.98 -5.77
C LEU A 153 -7.56 1.32 -4.47
N ASP A 154 -8.73 1.67 -3.95
CA ASP A 154 -9.34 0.97 -2.81
C ASP A 154 -9.57 -0.51 -3.15
N THR A 155 -10.11 -0.80 -4.33
CA THR A 155 -10.27 -2.18 -4.82
C THR A 155 -8.93 -2.91 -4.86
N PHE A 156 -7.90 -2.28 -5.42
CA PHE A 156 -6.55 -2.84 -5.46
C PHE A 156 -6.00 -3.13 -4.05
N ASN A 157 -6.01 -2.13 -3.16
CA ASN A 157 -5.43 -2.22 -1.82
C ASN A 157 -6.09 -3.29 -0.94
N ASN A 158 -7.37 -3.60 -1.19
CA ASN A 158 -8.12 -4.64 -0.49
C ASN A 158 -8.15 -6.00 -1.21
N SER A 159 -7.49 -6.14 -2.37
CA SER A 159 -7.53 -7.38 -3.17
C SER A 159 -6.53 -8.45 -2.72
N GLY A 160 -5.51 -8.11 -1.93
CA GLY A 160 -4.41 -8.98 -1.47
C GLY A 160 -4.30 -9.06 0.05
N ASP A 161 -3.87 -10.22 0.57
CA ASP A 161 -3.43 -10.35 1.98
C ASP A 161 -2.72 -11.68 2.32
N THR A 162 -2.56 -12.58 1.34
CA THR A 162 -2.24 -14.00 1.60
C THR A 162 -0.74 -14.29 1.68
N ILE A 163 0.12 -13.31 1.42
CA ILE A 163 1.58 -13.49 1.51
C ILE A 163 2.09 -13.07 2.88
N ILE A 164 2.85 -13.97 3.51
CA ILE A 164 3.56 -13.70 4.75
C ILE A 164 4.65 -12.66 4.48
N ILE A 165 4.72 -11.62 5.32
CA ILE A 165 5.82 -10.65 5.27
C ILE A 165 7.06 -11.34 5.83
N SER A 166 8.06 -11.56 4.97
CA SER A 166 9.29 -12.26 5.28
C SER A 166 10.52 -11.41 4.87
N PRO A 167 11.73 -11.75 5.37
CA PRO A 167 12.95 -11.05 5.00
C PRO A 167 13.12 -10.91 3.46
N PRO A 168 13.67 -9.78 2.98
CA PRO A 168 14.41 -8.77 3.74
C PRO A 168 13.54 -7.73 4.45
N LEU A 169 12.21 -7.74 4.29
CA LEU A 169 11.35 -6.84 5.05
C LEU A 169 11.38 -7.18 6.55
N PRO A 170 11.39 -6.18 7.43
CA PRO A 170 11.29 -6.41 8.87
C PRO A 170 9.94 -7.04 9.22
N SER A 171 9.87 -7.70 10.39
CA SER A 171 8.57 -8.10 10.92
C SER A 171 7.71 -6.85 11.19
N PRO A 172 6.44 -6.82 10.74
CA PRO A 172 5.56 -5.68 10.97
C PRO A 172 5.35 -5.32 12.44
N GLY A 173 5.47 -6.30 13.34
CA GLY A 173 5.13 -6.16 14.74
C GLY A 173 3.63 -5.94 14.95
N LYS A 174 3.28 -5.37 16.12
CA LYS A 174 1.89 -5.02 16.45
C LYS A 174 1.53 -3.64 15.89
N ALA A 175 0.24 -3.44 15.60
CA ALA A 175 -0.29 -2.12 15.29
C ALA A 175 -0.03 -1.15 16.47
N THR A 176 0.47 0.04 16.14
CA THR A 176 0.83 1.16 17.03
C THR A 176 0.11 2.45 16.60
N PRO A 177 -1.24 2.47 16.53
CA PRO A 177 -2.00 3.60 16.00
C PRO A 177 -1.80 4.91 16.79
N THR A 178 -1.49 4.83 18.09
CA THR A 178 -1.16 6.02 18.90
C THR A 178 0.14 6.66 18.44
N ASP A 179 1.16 5.86 18.17
CA ASP A 179 2.47 6.37 17.71
C ASP A 179 2.34 6.96 16.31
N SER A 180 1.60 6.29 15.41
CA SER A 180 1.35 6.80 14.06
C SER A 180 0.62 8.15 14.08
N LYS A 181 -0.39 8.30 14.96
CA LYS A 181 -1.11 9.57 15.16
C LYS A 181 -0.20 10.67 15.72
N ASN A 182 0.59 10.35 16.74
CA ASN A 182 1.51 11.29 17.36
C ASN A 182 2.58 11.75 16.36
N LEU A 183 3.07 10.84 15.51
CA LEU A 183 4.05 11.15 14.47
C LEU A 183 3.47 12.05 13.37
N ALA A 184 2.19 11.87 13.01
CA ALA A 184 1.49 12.73 12.05
C ALA A 184 1.23 14.15 12.59
N ALA A 185 1.05 14.32 13.90
CA ALA A 185 0.57 15.55 14.51
C ALA A 185 1.41 16.79 14.16
N GLY A 186 0.76 17.96 14.22
CA GLY A 186 1.39 19.25 13.90
C GLY A 186 1.74 19.35 12.42
N ALA A 187 3.03 19.47 12.11
CA ALA A 187 3.54 19.72 10.76
C ALA A 187 3.14 18.64 9.73
N GLY A 188 2.93 17.38 10.16
CA GLY A 188 2.48 16.31 9.26
C GLY A 188 1.04 16.53 8.79
N ILE A 189 0.12 16.90 9.68
CA ILE A 189 -1.26 17.26 9.34
C ILE A 189 -1.32 18.59 8.58
N GLN A 190 -0.60 19.62 9.05
CA GLN A 190 -0.54 20.94 8.41
C GLN A 190 -0.03 20.88 6.96
N PHE A 191 0.91 19.96 6.69
CA PHE A 191 1.38 19.72 5.33
C PHE A 191 0.22 19.45 4.38
N TRP A 192 -0.84 18.77 4.81
CA TRP A 192 -1.98 18.42 3.96
C TRP A 192 -3.11 19.45 3.94
N ASP A 193 -2.94 20.65 4.49
CA ASP A 193 -3.97 21.71 4.40
C ASP A 193 -4.19 22.22 2.98
N THR A 194 -3.21 21.98 2.11
CA THR A 194 -3.23 22.24 0.67
C THR A 194 -2.93 20.93 -0.08
N PRO A 195 -3.89 19.99 -0.15
CA PRO A 195 -3.72 18.74 -0.86
C PRO A 195 -3.71 18.97 -2.37
#